data_AF-A0AAW1UBT9-F1
#
_entry.id   AF-A0AAW1UBT9-F1
#
_cell.length_a   1.000
_cell.length_b   1.000
_cell.length_c   1.000
_cell.angle_alpha   90.00
_cell.angle_beta   90.00
_cell.angle_gamma   90.00
#
_symmetry.space_group_name_H-M   'P 1'
#
loop_
_entity.id
_entity.type
_entity.pdbx_description
1 polymer ?
#
loop_
_entity_poly.entity_id
_entity_poly.type
_entity_poly.pdbx_seq_one_letter_code
_entity_poly.pdbx_strand_id
1 'polypeptide(L)'
;MSSVLGIAKFVSTLCAQDSTLQMRRHYLRYFMNKRCSFSYPKVHLRVCNFVVPRRTFLEGGLSWKPGERKFKKIDGIPDDFNLIYRSSTYLLFKWGYFLACVITASVFGTILYTFEYEKSEMTLGKNDDVVVNNEAVCYITALLAFFIAVQTCITRMPVRIYNSPLQKKYIFTFNGTIPLTTKIIKCYEGEVVKYKPLDLISNVLPWNKCGYLLPKSTKIYLFEELFRNPSDLQIMLGHQDNTDSN
;
A
#
# COMPACT_ATOMS: atom_id res chain seq x y z
N MET A 1 25.13 -27.00 16.11
CA MET A 1 23.85 -27.57 16.62
C MET A 1 23.14 -26.63 17.62
N SER A 2 23.11 -25.31 17.38
CA SER A 2 22.47 -24.32 18.27
C SER A 2 21.28 -23.58 17.65
N SER A 3 20.98 -23.83 16.37
CA SER A 3 19.97 -23.10 15.59
C SER A 3 18.58 -23.75 15.57
N VAL A 4 18.45 -25.00 16.03
CA VAL A 4 17.18 -25.76 15.99
C VAL A 4 16.29 -25.46 17.22
N LEU A 5 16.87 -25.02 18.34
CA LEU A 5 16.10 -24.69 19.55
C LEU A 5 15.28 -23.39 19.43
N GLY A 6 15.57 -22.51 18.47
CA GLY A 6 14.85 -21.25 18.29
C GLY A 6 13.44 -21.44 17.70
N ILE A 7 13.27 -22.42 16.81
CA ILE A 7 12.03 -22.61 16.05
C ILE A 7 10.93 -23.25 16.93
N ALA A 8 11.30 -24.14 17.86
CA ALA A 8 10.36 -24.77 18.78
C ALA A 8 9.70 -23.79 19.78
N LYS A 9 10.41 -22.70 20.15
CA LYS A 9 9.84 -21.64 21.01
C LYS A 9 8.83 -20.76 20.29
N PHE A 10 8.88 -20.64 18.96
CA PHE A 10 7.94 -19.79 18.22
C PHE A 10 6.60 -20.49 17.95
N VAL A 11 6.62 -21.82 17.75
CA VAL A 11 5.40 -22.62 17.53
C VAL A 11 4.56 -22.76 18.81
N SER A 12 5.20 -22.84 19.97
CA SER A 12 4.50 -22.92 21.27
C SER A 12 3.77 -21.62 21.64
N THR A 13 4.28 -20.45 21.24
CA THR A 13 3.60 -19.16 21.43
C THR A 13 2.37 -18.97 20.55
N LEU A 14 2.33 -19.58 19.35
CA LEU A 14 1.16 -19.48 18.47
C LEU A 14 -0.02 -20.34 18.94
N CYS A 15 0.25 -21.50 19.55
CA CYS A 15 -0.81 -22.32 20.16
C CYS A 15 -1.46 -21.69 21.41
N ALA A 16 -0.74 -20.84 22.14
CA ALA A 16 -1.29 -20.15 23.32
C ALA A 16 -2.26 -19.02 22.96
N GLN A 17 -2.23 -18.51 21.72
CA GLN A 17 -3.05 -17.37 21.31
C GLN A 17 -4.49 -17.79 20.94
N ASP A 18 -4.68 -19.03 20.49
CA ASP A 18 -5.98 -19.53 20.03
C ASP A 18 -6.98 -19.79 21.18
N SER A 19 -6.49 -20.13 22.38
CA SER A 19 -7.34 -20.34 23.56
C SER A 19 -7.95 -19.04 24.12
N THR A 20 -7.29 -17.90 23.90
CA THR A 20 -7.81 -16.59 24.33
C THR A 20 -8.95 -16.08 23.44
N LEU A 21 -9.00 -16.50 22.17
CA LEU A 21 -10.06 -16.13 21.23
C LEU A 21 -11.38 -16.88 21.48
N GLN A 22 -11.33 -18.10 22.03
CA GLN A 22 -12.54 -18.85 22.40
C GLN A 22 -13.24 -18.28 23.63
N MET A 23 -12.51 -17.80 24.66
CA MET A 23 -13.14 -17.17 25.83
C MET A 23 -13.90 -15.87 25.48
N ARG A 24 -13.42 -15.10 24.48
CA ARG A 24 -14.07 -13.84 24.07
C ARG A 24 -15.43 -14.05 23.39
N ARG A 25 -15.66 -15.21 22.75
CA ARG A 25 -16.95 -15.52 22.11
C ARG A 25 -18.06 -15.87 23.12
N HIS A 26 -17.70 -16.34 24.32
CA HIS A 26 -18.69 -16.71 25.34
C HIS A 26 -19.27 -15.50 26.10
N TYR A 27 -18.48 -14.46 26.33
CA TYR A 27 -18.96 -13.25 27.02
C TYR A 27 -19.95 -12.42 26.19
N LEU A 28 -19.83 -12.40 24.86
CA LEU A 28 -20.72 -11.63 23.98
C LEU A 28 -22.13 -12.24 23.86
N ARG A 29 -22.33 -13.53 24.17
CA ARG A 29 -23.68 -14.13 24.19
C ARG A 29 -24.46 -13.82 25.47
N TYR A 30 -23.79 -13.52 26.58
CA TYR A 30 -24.48 -13.25 27.85
C TYR A 30 -25.09 -11.85 27.92
N PHE A 31 -24.62 -10.89 27.11
CA PHE A 31 -25.12 -9.51 27.12
C PHE A 31 -26.34 -9.26 26.22
N MET A 32 -26.67 -10.19 25.32
CA MET A 32 -27.76 -10.01 24.33
C MET A 32 -29.14 -10.50 24.81
N ASN A 33 -29.27 -11.03 26.03
CA ASN A 33 -30.50 -11.70 26.48
C ASN A 33 -31.17 -11.09 27.72
N LYS A 34 -31.06 -9.78 27.93
CA LYS A 34 -31.94 -9.05 28.85
C LYS A 34 -32.80 -8.06 28.07
N ARG A 35 -33.99 -8.51 27.65
CA ARG A 35 -35.09 -7.63 27.25
C ARG A 35 -35.64 -6.95 28.51
N CYS A 36 -35.15 -5.77 28.83
CA CYS A 36 -35.87 -4.85 29.70
C CYS A 36 -36.87 -4.06 28.84
N SER A 37 -38.16 -4.33 29.01
CA SER A 37 -39.24 -3.47 28.52
C SER A 37 -39.19 -2.16 29.30
N PHE A 38 -38.51 -1.16 28.75
CA PHE A 38 -38.54 0.20 29.26
C PHE A 38 -39.57 0.98 28.42
N SER A 39 -40.67 1.38 29.05
CA SER A 39 -41.70 2.23 28.45
C SER A 39 -41.20 3.68 28.50
N TYR A 40 -40.86 4.25 27.36
CA TYR A 40 -40.41 5.64 27.27
C TYR A 40 -41.60 6.57 27.00
N PRO A 41 -41.67 7.76 27.63
CA PRO A 41 -42.65 8.78 27.28
C PRO A 41 -42.38 9.28 25.85
N LYS A 42 -43.47 9.50 25.09
CA LYS A 42 -43.45 10.07 23.73
C LYS A 42 -42.90 11.50 23.78
N VAL A 43 -41.60 11.64 23.55
CA VAL A 43 -40.98 12.93 23.23
C VAL A 43 -41.03 13.10 21.71
N HIS A 44 -41.75 14.12 21.25
CA HIS A 44 -41.73 14.53 19.84
C HIS A 44 -40.37 15.12 19.51
N LEU A 45 -39.43 14.26 19.10
CA LEU A 45 -38.16 14.70 18.52
C LEU A 45 -38.44 15.29 17.14
N ARG A 46 -38.32 16.62 17.06
CA ARG A 46 -38.23 17.34 15.80
C ARG A 46 -36.95 16.84 15.12
N VAL A 47 -37.09 16.07 14.05
CA VAL A 47 -35.97 15.50 13.28
C VAL A 47 -35.26 16.66 12.59
N CYS A 48 -34.33 17.31 13.29
CA CYS A 48 -33.26 18.02 12.63
C CYS A 48 -32.40 16.93 12.00
N ASN A 49 -32.36 16.89 10.66
CA ASN A 49 -31.41 16.10 9.90
C ASN A 49 -30.00 16.62 10.19
N PHE A 50 -29.49 16.30 11.37
CA PHE A 50 -28.09 16.49 11.71
C PHE A 50 -27.34 15.38 10.99
N VAL A 51 -26.99 15.65 9.74
CA VAL A 51 -26.03 14.86 8.99
C VAL A 51 -24.72 14.99 9.73
N VAL A 52 -24.46 14.08 10.68
CA VAL A 52 -23.14 13.95 11.29
C VAL A 52 -22.22 13.51 10.15
N PRO A 53 -21.27 14.34 9.68
CA PRO A 53 -20.31 13.86 8.71
C PRO A 53 -19.57 12.68 9.34
N ARG A 54 -19.54 11.55 8.61
CA ARG A 54 -18.89 10.30 9.00
C ARG A 54 -17.36 10.45 8.98
N ARG A 55 -16.84 11.44 9.69
CA ARG A 55 -15.41 11.69 9.89
C ARG A 55 -15.16 11.95 11.37
N THR A 56 -14.14 11.26 11.86
CA THR A 56 -13.36 11.55 13.07
C THR A 56 -14.03 11.38 14.44
N PHE A 57 -14.37 10.14 14.82
CA PHE A 57 -14.50 9.78 16.24
C PHE A 57 -13.38 8.85 16.76
N LEU A 58 -12.50 8.36 15.88
CA LEU A 58 -11.31 7.58 16.26
C LEU A 58 -9.99 8.39 16.14
N GLU A 59 -10.06 9.71 15.95
CA GLU A 59 -8.89 10.60 15.90
C GLU A 59 -8.62 11.33 17.23
N GLY A 60 -9.30 10.94 18.31
CA GLY A 60 -9.19 11.51 19.66
C GLY A 60 -7.92 11.14 20.44
N GLY A 61 -6.77 11.10 19.76
CA GLY A 61 -5.48 10.88 20.40
C GLY A 61 -4.33 11.06 19.41
N LEU A 62 -3.72 12.25 19.40
CA LEU A 62 -2.42 12.50 18.74
C LEU A 62 -2.34 12.27 17.22
N SER A 63 -3.42 12.46 16.47
CA SER A 63 -3.34 12.44 15.00
C SER A 63 -2.79 13.78 14.47
N TRP A 64 -1.46 13.93 14.53
CA TRP A 64 -0.74 15.00 13.83
C TRP A 64 -0.85 14.78 12.33
N LYS A 65 -2.01 15.06 11.72
CA LYS A 65 -2.11 15.13 10.26
C LYS A 65 -1.23 16.30 9.82
N PRO A 66 -0.11 16.06 9.09
CA PRO A 66 0.71 17.14 8.60
C PRO A 66 -0.15 18.04 7.72
N GLY A 67 -0.08 19.35 7.92
CA GLY A 67 -0.74 20.31 7.04
C GLY A 67 -0.21 20.19 5.61
N GLU A 68 -1.05 20.50 4.63
CA GLU A 68 -0.75 20.38 3.20
C GLU A 68 0.57 21.07 2.81
N ARG A 69 0.86 22.23 3.40
CA ARG A 69 2.11 22.99 3.20
C ARG A 69 3.37 22.17 3.50
N LYS A 70 3.33 21.29 4.51
CA LYS A 70 4.48 20.42 4.84
C LYS A 70 4.74 19.43 3.70
N PHE A 71 3.69 18.87 3.11
CA PHE A 71 3.83 17.94 1.99
C PHE A 71 4.34 18.64 0.73
N LYS A 72 3.84 19.84 0.41
CA LYS A 72 4.35 20.65 -0.70
C LYS A 72 5.85 20.95 -0.55
N LYS A 73 6.29 21.30 0.67
CA LYS A 73 7.70 21.56 0.97
C LYS A 73 8.58 20.31 0.84
N ILE A 74 8.10 19.14 1.28
CA ILE A 74 8.83 17.87 1.17
C ILE A 74 8.99 17.46 -0.29
N ASP A 75 7.94 17.64 -1.10
CA ASP A 75 7.92 17.19 -2.49
C ASP A 75 8.43 18.27 -3.47
N GLY A 76 8.76 19.47 -2.99
CA GLY A 76 9.27 20.58 -3.81
C GLY A 76 8.23 21.17 -4.77
N ILE A 77 6.96 21.21 -4.37
CA ILE A 77 5.83 21.63 -5.20
C ILE A 77 5.43 23.06 -4.85
N PRO A 78 5.18 23.95 -5.83
CA PRO A 78 4.80 25.33 -5.58
C PRO A 78 3.41 25.44 -4.93
N ASP A 79 3.18 26.56 -4.25
CA ASP A 79 2.01 26.73 -3.38
C ASP A 79 0.67 26.85 -4.13
N ASP A 80 0.70 27.13 -5.43
CA ASP A 80 -0.47 27.24 -6.32
C ASP A 80 -1.16 25.90 -6.60
N PHE A 81 -0.52 24.78 -6.29
CA PHE A 81 -1.09 23.46 -6.48
C PHE A 81 -1.86 22.99 -5.25
N ASN A 82 -3.05 22.46 -5.43
CA ASN A 82 -3.87 21.86 -4.37
C ASN A 82 -3.72 20.35 -4.34
N LEU A 83 -3.62 19.75 -3.15
CA LEU A 83 -3.56 18.30 -2.98
C LEU A 83 -4.96 17.68 -3.18
N ILE A 84 -5.11 16.87 -4.24
CA ILE A 84 -6.37 16.20 -4.58
C ILE A 84 -6.38 14.71 -4.23
N TYR A 85 -5.21 14.08 -4.11
CA TYR A 85 -5.09 12.65 -3.83
C TYR A 85 -4.03 12.40 -2.77
N ARG A 86 -4.35 11.56 -1.79
CA ARG A 86 -3.41 11.18 -0.73
C ARG A 86 -3.56 9.70 -0.38
N SER A 87 -2.50 8.93 -0.60
CA SER A 87 -2.43 7.57 -0.09
C SER A 87 -2.30 7.57 1.44
N SER A 88 -3.28 6.98 2.13
CA SER A 88 -3.24 6.73 3.58
C SER A 88 -2.22 5.64 3.93
N THR A 89 -2.03 4.69 3.01
CA THR A 89 -1.12 3.53 3.13
C THR A 89 0.33 3.83 2.78
N TYR A 90 0.67 5.09 2.48
CA TYR A 90 2.04 5.51 2.13
C TYR A 90 3.09 5.01 3.12
N LEU A 91 2.87 5.17 4.42
CA LEU A 91 3.88 4.82 5.43
C LEU A 91 4.12 3.31 5.46
N LEU A 92 3.04 2.53 5.37
CA LEU A 92 3.10 1.07 5.31
C LEU A 92 3.85 0.61 4.05
N PHE A 93 3.55 1.19 2.89
CA PHE A 93 4.29 0.88 1.67
C PHE A 93 5.74 1.32 1.73
N LYS A 94 6.06 2.46 2.34
CA LYS A 94 7.44 2.93 2.48
C LYS A 94 8.28 1.98 3.33
N TRP A 95 7.76 1.57 4.49
CA TRP A 95 8.47 0.64 5.37
C TRP A 95 8.53 -0.78 4.80
N GLY A 96 7.42 -1.27 4.24
CA GLY A 96 7.39 -2.56 3.55
C GLY A 96 8.37 -2.60 2.39
N TYR A 97 8.47 -1.52 1.61
CA TYR A 97 9.44 -1.36 0.55
C TYR A 97 10.89 -1.39 1.05
N PHE A 98 11.18 -0.62 2.10
CA PHE A 98 12.52 -0.57 2.69
C PHE A 98 12.95 -1.96 3.20
N LEU A 99 12.06 -2.65 3.93
CA LEU A 99 12.32 -4.01 4.43
C LEU A 99 12.51 -5.00 3.28
N ALA A 100 11.69 -4.93 2.24
CA ALA A 100 11.85 -5.77 1.05
C ALA A 100 13.23 -5.55 0.41
N CYS A 101 13.68 -4.31 0.25
CA CYS A 101 15.02 -4.02 -0.28
C CYS A 101 16.13 -4.62 0.60
N VAL A 102 16.03 -4.51 1.93
CA VAL A 102 17.03 -5.07 2.86
C VAL A 102 17.07 -6.60 2.77
N ILE A 103 15.91 -7.26 2.75
CA ILE A 103 15.80 -8.72 2.64
C ILE A 103 16.37 -9.18 1.30
N THR A 104 15.98 -8.53 0.19
CA THR A 104 16.47 -8.84 -1.15
C THR A 104 17.99 -8.63 -1.25
N ALA A 105 18.53 -7.54 -0.71
CA ALA A 105 19.97 -7.28 -0.70
C ALA A 105 20.73 -8.31 0.14
N SER A 106 20.19 -8.70 1.30
CA SER A 106 20.79 -9.75 2.15
C SER A 106 20.84 -11.09 1.42
N VAL A 107 19.74 -11.51 0.80
CA VAL A 107 19.66 -12.77 0.04
C VAL A 107 20.62 -12.74 -1.14
N PHE A 108 20.64 -11.65 -1.90
CA PHE A 108 21.55 -11.50 -3.02
C PHE A 108 23.02 -11.52 -2.58
N GLY A 109 23.36 -10.85 -1.47
CA GLY A 109 24.69 -10.89 -0.88
C GLY A 109 25.11 -12.29 -0.44
N THR A 110 24.21 -13.07 0.17
CA THR A 110 24.52 -14.47 0.52
C THR A 110 24.79 -15.33 -0.71
N ILE A 111 24.03 -15.13 -1.79
CA ILE A 111 24.22 -15.86 -3.05
C ILE A 111 25.58 -15.52 -3.66
N LEU A 112 25.94 -14.23 -3.73
CA LEU A 112 27.26 -13.81 -4.24
C LEU A 112 28.41 -14.38 -3.40
N TYR A 113 28.28 -14.36 -2.07
CA TYR A 113 29.28 -14.92 -1.17
C TYR A 113 29.46 -16.43 -1.38
N THR A 114 28.38 -17.19 -1.52
CA THR A 114 28.48 -18.63 -1.79
C THR A 114 29.12 -18.92 -3.15
N PHE A 115 28.80 -18.14 -4.18
CA PHE A 115 29.43 -18.29 -5.50
C PHE A 115 30.94 -18.01 -5.46
N GLU A 116 31.37 -17.00 -4.71
CA GLU A 116 32.78 -16.68 -4.57
C GLU A 116 33.54 -17.72 -3.75
N TYR A 117 32.92 -18.22 -2.67
CA TYR A 117 33.47 -19.30 -1.86
C TYR A 117 33.65 -20.59 -2.68
N GLU A 118 32.63 -21.01 -3.43
CA GLU A 118 32.67 -22.20 -4.27
C GLU A 118 33.76 -22.10 -5.35
N LYS A 119 33.91 -20.92 -5.97
CA LYS A 119 34.98 -20.65 -6.93
C LYS A 119 36.37 -20.80 -6.30
N SER A 120 36.54 -20.42 -5.04
CA SER A 120 37.81 -20.55 -4.32
C SER A 120 38.13 -22.02 -3.95
N GLU A 121 37.14 -22.82 -3.56
CA GLU A 121 37.36 -24.24 -3.24
C GLU A 121 37.62 -25.10 -4.48
N MET A 122 36.99 -24.81 -5.63
CA MET A 122 37.30 -25.51 -6.90
C MET A 122 38.78 -25.35 -7.31
N THR A 123 39.42 -24.22 -6.98
CA THR A 123 40.86 -24.04 -7.24
C THR A 123 41.76 -24.85 -6.29
N LEU A 124 41.23 -25.33 -5.17
CA LEU A 124 41.95 -26.14 -4.18
C LEU A 124 41.79 -27.66 -4.39
N GLY A 125 41.17 -28.10 -5.49
CA GLY A 125 41.19 -29.49 -5.95
C GLY A 125 40.41 -30.47 -5.07
N LYS A 126 39.45 -29.98 -4.27
CA LYS A 126 38.60 -30.84 -3.44
C LYS A 126 37.36 -31.27 -4.22
N ASN A 127 37.45 -32.44 -4.85
CA ASN A 127 36.32 -33.10 -5.51
C ASN A 127 35.43 -33.80 -4.47
N ASP A 128 34.76 -33.01 -3.63
CA ASP A 128 33.60 -33.53 -2.90
C ASP A 128 32.39 -33.36 -3.83
N ASP A 129 31.62 -34.44 -4.07
CA ASP A 129 30.39 -34.37 -4.86
C ASP A 129 29.43 -33.37 -4.20
N VAL A 130 29.37 -32.15 -4.73
CA VAL A 130 28.51 -31.08 -4.21
C VAL A 130 27.06 -31.46 -4.54
N VAL A 131 26.39 -32.11 -3.59
CA VAL A 131 24.94 -32.31 -3.64
C VAL A 131 24.29 -30.94 -3.45
N VAL A 132 24.03 -30.26 -4.56
CA VAL A 132 23.28 -29.01 -4.57
C VAL A 132 21.85 -29.31 -4.13
N ASN A 133 21.47 -28.85 -2.94
CA ASN A 133 20.09 -28.92 -2.46
C ASN A 133 19.21 -27.96 -3.28
N ASN A 134 18.77 -28.42 -4.47
CA ASN A 134 17.97 -27.66 -5.43
C ASN A 134 16.70 -27.04 -4.83
N GLU A 135 16.15 -27.65 -3.78
CA GLU A 135 14.96 -27.15 -3.08
C GLU A 135 15.19 -25.76 -2.46
N ALA A 136 16.33 -25.56 -1.79
CA ALA A 136 16.63 -24.29 -1.13
C ALA A 136 16.78 -23.15 -2.15
N VAL A 137 17.43 -23.42 -3.29
CA VAL A 137 17.58 -22.46 -4.39
C VAL A 137 16.22 -22.12 -4.99
N CYS A 138 15.33 -23.09 -5.15
CA CYS A 138 13.97 -22.88 -5.64
C CYS A 138 13.17 -21.97 -4.68
N TYR A 139 13.24 -22.20 -3.36
CA TYR A 139 12.54 -21.35 -2.39
C TYR A 139 13.10 -19.92 -2.36
N ILE A 140 14.43 -19.76 -2.42
CA ILE A 140 15.07 -18.46 -2.44
C ILE A 140 14.71 -17.67 -3.70
N THR A 141 14.74 -18.32 -4.86
CA THR A 141 14.39 -17.66 -6.14
C THR A 141 12.91 -17.30 -6.20
N ALA A 142 12.00 -18.16 -5.70
CA ALA A 142 10.58 -17.85 -5.60
C ALA A 142 10.31 -16.66 -4.65
N LEU A 143 10.99 -16.62 -3.51
CA LEU A 143 10.89 -15.52 -2.55
C LEU A 143 11.41 -14.21 -3.15
N LEU A 144 12.53 -14.26 -3.88
CA LEU A 144 13.09 -13.11 -4.59
C LEU A 144 12.10 -12.57 -5.64
N ALA A 145 11.53 -13.46 -6.45
CA ALA A 145 10.53 -13.10 -7.46
C ALA A 145 9.29 -12.46 -6.83
N PHE A 146 8.83 -12.98 -5.68
CA PHE A 146 7.72 -12.39 -4.91
C PHE A 146 8.04 -10.95 -4.45
N PHE A 147 9.22 -10.71 -3.87
CA PHE A 147 9.60 -9.37 -3.44
C PHE A 147 9.73 -8.38 -4.60
N ILE A 148 10.29 -8.82 -5.75
CA ILE A 148 10.37 -8.00 -6.97
C ILE A 148 8.97 -7.66 -7.49
N ALA A 149 8.05 -8.61 -7.47
CA ALA A 149 6.66 -8.37 -7.87
C ALA A 149 5.99 -7.32 -6.96
N VAL A 150 6.13 -7.46 -5.64
CA VAL A 150 5.61 -6.49 -4.65
C VAL A 150 6.23 -5.10 -4.87
N GLN A 151 7.54 -5.02 -5.07
CA GLN A 151 8.26 -3.78 -5.38
C GLN A 151 7.74 -3.12 -6.67
N THR A 152 7.49 -3.91 -7.71
CA THR A 152 6.93 -3.41 -8.97
C THR A 152 5.51 -2.86 -8.78
N CYS A 153 4.69 -3.49 -7.93
CA CYS A 153 3.36 -3.00 -7.60
C CYS A 153 3.42 -1.66 -6.83
N ILE A 154 4.28 -1.57 -5.80
CA ILE A 154 4.40 -0.36 -4.95
C ILE A 154 4.91 0.84 -5.78
N THR A 155 5.89 0.64 -6.65
CA THR A 155 6.47 1.72 -7.46
C THR A 155 5.51 2.30 -8.51
N ARG A 156 4.47 1.54 -8.88
CA ARG A 156 3.40 2.00 -9.80
C ARG A 156 2.24 2.71 -9.12
N MET A 157 2.23 2.79 -7.79
CA MET A 157 1.22 3.52 -7.04
C MET A 157 1.70 4.95 -6.75
N PRO A 158 0.95 5.99 -7.17
CA PRO A 158 1.27 7.35 -6.78
C PRO A 158 1.00 7.54 -5.30
N VAL A 159 1.88 8.29 -4.65
CA VAL A 159 1.79 8.63 -3.23
C VAL A 159 0.84 9.80 -3.03
N ARG A 160 0.99 10.84 -3.88
CA ARG A 160 0.23 12.09 -3.85
C ARG A 160 0.01 12.60 -5.26
N ILE A 161 -1.12 13.26 -5.47
CA ILE A 161 -1.43 13.97 -6.73
C ILE A 161 -1.87 15.37 -6.38
N TYR A 162 -1.30 16.33 -7.10
CA TYR A 162 -1.54 17.74 -6.95
C TYR A 162 -2.16 18.30 -8.23
N ASN A 163 -3.09 19.23 -8.09
CA ASN A 163 -3.79 19.88 -9.20
C ASN A 163 -3.60 21.40 -9.12
N SER A 164 -3.27 22.03 -10.24
CA SER A 164 -3.37 23.49 -10.41
C SER A 164 -4.57 23.81 -11.28
N PRO A 165 -5.70 24.27 -10.70
CA PRO A 165 -6.94 24.53 -11.45
C PRO A 165 -6.74 25.63 -12.51
N LEU A 166 -5.84 26.60 -12.25
CA LEU A 166 -5.53 27.69 -13.16
C LEU A 166 -4.79 27.21 -14.41
N GLN A 167 -3.88 26.25 -14.26
CA GLN A 167 -3.03 25.78 -15.36
C GLN A 167 -3.53 24.47 -15.98
N LYS A 168 -4.60 23.85 -15.44
CA LYS A 168 -5.07 22.50 -15.81
C LYS A 168 -3.93 21.46 -15.79
N LYS A 169 -3.04 21.58 -14.81
CA LYS A 169 -1.82 20.76 -14.66
C LYS A 169 -1.91 19.87 -13.44
N TYR A 170 -1.49 18.62 -13.61
CA TYR A 170 -1.41 17.62 -12.56
C TYR A 170 0.04 17.21 -12.31
N ILE A 171 0.41 17.10 -11.03
CA ILE A 171 1.72 16.62 -10.59
C ILE A 171 1.51 15.35 -9.77
N PHE A 172 2.02 14.24 -10.29
CA PHE A 172 2.03 12.94 -9.64
C PHE A 172 3.37 12.71 -8.96
N THR A 173 3.33 12.42 -7.66
CA THR A 173 4.51 12.07 -6.89
C THR A 173 4.50 10.58 -6.61
N PHE A 174 5.55 9.88 -7.04
CA PHE A 174 5.77 8.46 -6.86
C PHE A 174 6.98 8.22 -5.95
N ASN A 175 7.01 7.04 -5.33
CA ASN A 175 8.27 6.52 -4.79
C ASN A 175 9.18 6.12 -5.97
N GLY A 176 10.45 6.53 -5.92
CA GLY A 176 11.42 6.09 -6.90
C GLY A 176 11.82 4.62 -6.69
N THR A 177 12.58 4.09 -7.65
CA THR A 177 13.13 2.73 -7.58
C THR A 177 14.12 2.56 -6.43
N ILE A 178 14.74 3.64 -5.96
CA ILE A 178 15.63 3.59 -4.81
C ILE A 178 14.83 4.08 -3.60
N PRO A 179 14.86 3.37 -2.45
CA PRO A 179 14.20 3.86 -1.24
C PRO A 179 14.72 5.27 -0.91
N LEU A 180 13.84 6.14 -0.42
CA LEU A 180 14.10 7.57 -0.15
C LEU A 180 14.15 8.48 -1.37
N THR A 181 14.14 7.95 -2.60
CA THR A 181 13.98 8.77 -3.81
C THR A 181 12.50 8.98 -4.14
N THR A 182 12.18 10.15 -4.68
CA THR A 182 10.84 10.49 -5.17
C THR A 182 10.91 10.77 -6.67
N LYS A 183 9.98 10.19 -7.43
CA LYS A 183 9.85 10.44 -8.86
C LYS A 183 8.62 11.32 -9.09
N ILE A 184 8.80 12.44 -9.78
CA ILE A 184 7.72 13.37 -10.10
C ILE A 184 7.37 13.25 -11.57
N ILE A 185 6.09 13.11 -11.90
CA ILE A 185 5.59 13.13 -13.28
C ILE A 185 4.55 14.24 -13.40
N LYS A 186 4.71 15.10 -14.39
CA LYS A 186 3.78 16.19 -14.70
C LYS A 186 2.94 15.79 -15.91
N CYS A 187 1.64 16.02 -15.84
CA CYS A 187 0.66 15.74 -16.90
C CYS A 187 -0.35 16.88 -16.98
N TYR A 188 -1.00 17.01 -18.13
CA TYR A 188 -2.14 17.90 -18.32
C TYR A 188 -3.47 17.16 -18.15
N GLU A 189 -4.54 17.92 -17.95
CA GLU A 189 -5.91 17.40 -17.95
C GLU A 189 -6.22 16.61 -19.22
N GLY A 190 -6.88 15.45 -19.09
CA GLY A 190 -7.24 14.60 -20.23
C GLY A 190 -6.11 13.74 -20.79
N GLU A 191 -4.85 13.95 -20.37
CA GLU A 191 -3.73 13.09 -20.81
C GLU A 191 -3.71 11.72 -20.11
N VAL A 192 -4.43 11.58 -19.00
CA VAL A 192 -4.53 10.32 -18.26
C VAL A 192 -5.66 9.48 -18.85
N VAL A 193 -5.32 8.28 -19.35
CA VAL A 193 -6.28 7.38 -19.99
C VAL A 193 -6.50 6.16 -19.12
N LYS A 194 -7.75 5.71 -18.99
CA LYS A 194 -8.04 4.46 -18.27
C LYS A 194 -7.47 3.27 -19.03
N TYR A 195 -6.65 2.46 -18.36
CA TYR A 195 -6.07 1.26 -18.94
C TYR A 195 -7.14 0.16 -18.95
N LYS A 196 -7.48 -0.34 -20.15
CA LYS A 196 -8.32 -1.54 -20.31
C LYS A 196 -7.40 -2.74 -20.55
N PRO A 197 -7.20 -3.65 -19.57
CA PRO A 197 -6.45 -4.88 -19.81
C PRO A 197 -7.21 -5.78 -20.78
N LEU A 198 -6.50 -6.63 -21.53
CA LEU A 198 -7.12 -7.68 -22.33
C LEU A 198 -8.00 -8.57 -21.45
N ASP A 199 -9.21 -8.88 -21.94
CA ASP A 199 -10.31 -9.47 -21.18
C ASP A 199 -9.95 -10.76 -20.43
N LEU A 200 -8.99 -11.55 -20.95
CA LEU A 200 -8.56 -12.83 -20.39
C LEU A 200 -7.95 -12.73 -18.97
N ILE A 201 -7.31 -11.62 -18.62
CA ILE A 201 -6.65 -11.44 -17.30
C ILE A 201 -7.44 -10.44 -16.43
N SER A 202 -8.40 -9.73 -17.03
CA SER A 202 -9.17 -8.67 -16.37
C SER A 202 -9.99 -9.17 -15.17
N ASN A 203 -10.46 -10.41 -15.22
CA ASN A 203 -11.33 -11.02 -14.20
C ASN A 203 -10.58 -11.65 -13.02
N VAL A 204 -9.27 -11.91 -13.15
CA VAL A 204 -8.50 -12.62 -12.12
C VAL A 204 -7.99 -11.66 -11.04
N LEU A 205 -7.64 -10.43 -11.42
CA LEU A 205 -7.00 -9.47 -10.52
C LEU A 205 -7.90 -8.25 -10.26
N PRO A 206 -8.35 -8.00 -9.02
CA PRO A 206 -9.31 -6.92 -8.73
C PRO A 206 -8.72 -5.52 -8.99
N TRP A 207 -7.41 -5.36 -8.87
CA TRP A 207 -6.72 -4.08 -9.08
C TRP A 207 -6.61 -3.67 -10.57
N ASN A 208 -6.91 -4.57 -11.50
CA ASN A 208 -6.87 -4.26 -12.94
C ASN A 208 -7.87 -3.15 -13.33
N LYS A 209 -8.99 -3.02 -12.59
CA LYS A 209 -9.99 -1.96 -12.80
C LYS A 209 -9.49 -0.56 -12.43
N CYS A 210 -8.46 -0.50 -11.59
CA CYS A 210 -7.84 0.72 -11.07
C CYS A 210 -6.63 1.17 -11.91
N GLY A 211 -6.40 0.55 -13.08
CA GLY A 211 -5.26 0.86 -13.93
C GLY A 211 -5.49 2.10 -14.80
N TYR A 212 -4.49 2.99 -14.84
CA TYR A 212 -4.46 4.18 -15.70
C TYR A 212 -3.10 4.28 -16.40
N LEU A 213 -3.08 4.92 -17.56
CA LEU A 213 -1.90 5.15 -18.38
C LEU A 213 -1.61 6.65 -18.41
N LEU A 214 -0.38 7.02 -18.04
CA LEU A 214 0.14 8.38 -18.19
C LEU A 214 0.73 8.58 -19.60
N PRO A 215 0.88 9.84 -20.07
CA PRO A 215 1.37 10.22 -21.40
C PRO A 215 2.77 9.70 -21.78
N LYS A 216 3.50 9.05 -20.87
CA LYS A 216 4.78 8.36 -21.11
C LYS A 216 4.67 6.84 -21.06
N SER A 217 3.50 6.29 -21.44
CA SER A 217 3.19 4.87 -21.35
C SER A 217 3.42 4.25 -19.97
N THR A 218 3.38 5.08 -18.92
CA THR A 218 3.61 4.64 -17.55
C THR A 218 2.29 4.16 -16.98
N LYS A 219 2.19 2.86 -16.72
CA LYS A 219 1.02 2.25 -16.07
C LYS A 219 1.04 2.58 -14.58
N ILE A 220 -0.06 3.10 -14.07
CA ILE A 220 -0.24 3.44 -12.67
C ILE A 220 -1.54 2.85 -12.14
N TYR A 221 -1.62 2.69 -10.83
CA TYR A 221 -2.84 2.27 -10.16
C TYR A 221 -3.40 3.43 -9.33
N LEU A 222 -4.63 3.85 -9.60
CA LEU A 222 -5.34 4.89 -8.86
C LEU A 222 -6.59 4.31 -8.22
N PHE A 223 -6.78 4.60 -6.95
CA PHE A 223 -7.95 4.17 -6.20
C PHE A 223 -8.87 5.37 -5.99
N GLU A 224 -10.12 5.25 -6.44
CA GLU A 224 -11.10 6.35 -6.41
C GLU A 224 -11.38 6.84 -4.97
N GLU A 225 -11.33 5.93 -4.00
CA GLU A 225 -11.56 6.20 -2.58
C GLU A 225 -10.49 7.11 -1.92
N LEU A 226 -9.33 7.25 -2.55
CA LEU A 226 -8.21 8.05 -2.02
C LEU A 226 -8.19 9.49 -2.57
N PHE A 227 -9.09 9.81 -3.50
CA PHE A 227 -9.30 11.19 -3.94
C PHE A 227 -10.08 11.99 -2.88
N ARG A 228 -9.82 13.30 -2.84
CA ARG A 228 -10.55 14.23 -1.97
C ARG A 228 -12.03 14.22 -2.34
N ASN A 229 -12.32 14.39 -3.63
CA ASN A 229 -13.65 14.27 -4.23
C ASN A 229 -13.61 13.29 -5.41
N PRO A 230 -14.65 12.47 -5.63
CA PRO A 230 -14.71 11.57 -6.78
C PRO A 230 -14.79 12.32 -8.13
N SER A 231 -15.27 13.57 -8.12
CA SER A 231 -15.28 14.46 -9.29
C SER A 231 -13.87 14.80 -9.79
N ASP A 232 -12.89 14.91 -8.89
CA ASP A 232 -11.51 15.27 -9.24
C ASP A 232 -10.89 14.26 -10.21
N LEU A 233 -11.28 12.98 -10.08
CA LEU A 233 -10.87 11.93 -11.00
C LEU A 233 -11.47 12.13 -12.40
N GLN A 234 -12.76 12.47 -12.49
CA GLN A 234 -13.42 12.69 -13.78
C GLN A 234 -12.86 13.92 -14.50
N ILE A 235 -12.57 14.99 -13.75
CA ILE A 235 -11.93 16.19 -14.27
C ILE A 235 -10.52 15.85 -14.77
N MET A 236 -9.71 15.11 -14.00
CA MET A 236 -8.38 14.68 -14.42
C MET A 236 -8.39 13.84 -15.71
N LEU A 237 -9.43 13.01 -15.90
CA LEU A 237 -9.65 12.24 -17.12
C LEU A 237 -10.24 13.06 -18.28
N GLY A 238 -10.53 14.36 -18.09
CA GLY A 238 -11.13 15.24 -19.10
C GLY A 238 -12.60 14.94 -19.41
N HIS A 239 -13.32 14.23 -18.52
CA HIS A 239 -14.75 13.93 -18.71
C HIS A 239 -15.66 15.06 -18.20
N GLN A 240 -15.16 15.92 -17.33
CA GLN A 240 -15.88 17.05 -16.74
C GLN A 240 -14.98 18.30 -16.73
N ASP A 241 -15.55 19.45 -17.07
CA ASP A 241 -14.86 20.73 -16.96
C ASP A 241 -14.91 21.25 -15.51
N ASN A 242 -13.78 21.82 -15.07
CA ASN A 242 -13.59 22.30 -13.70
C ASN A 242 -14.39 23.59 -13.38
N THR A 243 -15.16 24.13 -14.33
CA THR A 243 -15.90 25.40 -14.23
C THR A 243 -17.15 25.35 -13.37
N ASP A 244 -17.67 24.15 -13.09
CA ASP A 244 -19.01 23.98 -12.49
C ASP A 244 -18.98 23.85 -10.96
N SER A 245 -17.81 24.04 -10.33
CA SER A 245 -17.58 23.74 -8.91
C SER A 245 -17.21 24.94 -8.02
N ASN A 246 -17.34 26.17 -8.54
CA ASN A 246 -17.17 27.41 -7.77
C ASN A 246 -18.50 27.95 -7.24
#